data_AF-A0A944NB03-F1
#
_entry.id   AF-A0A944NB03-F1
#
_cell.length_a   1.000
_cell.length_b   1.000
_cell.length_c   1.000
_cell.angle_alpha   90.00
_cell.angle_beta   90.00
_cell.angle_gamma   90.00
#
_symmetry.space_group_name_H-M   'P 1'
#
loop_
_entity.id
_entity.type
_entity.pdbx_description
1 polymer ?
#
loop_
_entity_poly.entity_id
_entity_poly.type
_entity_poly.pdbx_seq_one_letter_code
_entity_poly.pdbx_strand_id
1 'polypeptide(L)'
;MKAIIISTILLIYSSYSFGLEFSTGTVNIPNPATYSAELEELDFDLLKEKFAGALEDALITLETTVRNNRYTFGFLGKNRRFKRALRALRRAKLVWSEDITSWRHCGKQTAAYVVQIGPNRGNIFLCPMAYTQSREVLTQIIVHESAHLSGVTSECQASKMEMLAIYFSGIEQPFKSGYWNKCRLAKFNHTLNSKPYLR
;
A
#
# COMPACT_ATOMS: atom_id res chain seq x y z
N MET A 1 -30.62 18.68 36.58
CA MET A 1 -29.99 18.42 35.26
C MET A 1 -29.07 17.21 35.39
N LYS A 2 -29.42 16.07 34.77
CA LYS A 2 -28.59 14.85 34.80
C LYS A 2 -27.66 14.85 33.58
N ALA A 3 -26.36 14.85 33.82
CA ALA A 3 -25.35 14.73 32.76
C ALA A 3 -25.30 13.28 32.28
N ILE A 4 -25.58 13.06 31.00
CA ILE A 4 -25.41 11.76 30.33
C ILE A 4 -23.96 11.69 29.88
N ILE A 5 -23.15 10.88 30.57
CA ILE A 5 -21.79 10.56 30.14
C ILE A 5 -21.91 9.51 29.04
N ILE A 6 -21.86 9.94 27.78
CA ILE A 6 -21.71 9.04 26.64
C ILE A 6 -20.25 8.60 26.63
N SER A 7 -19.99 7.42 27.19
CA SER A 7 -18.70 6.76 27.10
C SER A 7 -18.52 6.27 25.66
N THR A 8 -17.92 7.11 24.83
CA THR A 8 -17.54 6.74 23.46
C THR A 8 -16.39 5.74 23.55
N ILE A 9 -16.72 4.45 23.46
CA ILE A 9 -15.74 3.38 23.26
C ILE A 9 -15.03 3.67 21.92
N LEU A 10 -13.84 4.26 22.01
CA LEU A 10 -12.97 4.53 20.88
C LEU A 10 -12.36 3.18 20.45
N LEU A 11 -13.08 2.44 19.60
CA LEU A 11 -12.52 1.27 18.93
C LEU A 11 -11.37 1.73 18.04
N ILE A 12 -10.14 1.53 18.51
CA ILE A 12 -8.91 1.68 17.72
C ILE A 12 -8.91 0.55 16.70
N TYR A 13 -9.56 0.77 15.55
CA TYR A 13 -9.41 -0.08 14.38
C TYR A 13 -8.08 0.26 13.71
N SER A 14 -6.98 -0.30 14.21
CA SER A 14 -5.78 -0.47 13.39
C SER A 14 -6.08 -1.60 12.40
N SER A 15 -6.31 -1.25 11.14
CA SER A 15 -6.27 -2.20 10.04
C SER A 15 -4.83 -2.73 9.95
N TYR A 16 -4.58 -3.88 10.56
CA TYR A 16 -3.31 -4.59 10.41
C TYR A 16 -3.32 -5.31 9.06
N SER A 17 -2.53 -4.81 8.12
CA SER A 17 -2.25 -5.46 6.85
C SER A 17 -1.33 -6.66 7.11
N PHE A 18 -1.93 -7.86 7.21
CA PHE A 18 -1.21 -9.12 7.28
C PHE A 18 -1.12 -9.77 5.90
N GLY A 19 0.11 -9.88 5.41
CA GLY A 19 0.50 -10.92 4.45
C GLY A 19 0.87 -10.40 3.07
N LEU A 20 2.13 -10.02 2.89
CA LEU A 20 2.83 -10.18 1.63
C LEU A 20 3.48 -11.59 1.61
N GLU A 21 2.80 -12.56 1.01
CA GLU A 21 3.41 -13.79 0.51
C GLU A 21 3.66 -13.61 -0.98
N PHE A 22 4.93 -13.37 -1.34
CA PHE A 22 5.37 -13.39 -2.72
C PHE A 22 5.27 -14.82 -3.24
N SER A 23 4.40 -15.07 -4.22
CA SER A 23 4.39 -16.37 -4.88
C SER A 23 5.64 -16.49 -5.76
N THR A 24 6.37 -17.59 -5.54
CA THR A 24 7.39 -18.21 -6.43
C THR A 24 8.80 -17.64 -6.42
N GLY A 25 9.30 -17.31 -5.24
CA GLY A 25 10.72 -17.42 -4.90
C GLY A 25 10.80 -17.53 -3.38
N THR A 26 11.51 -18.51 -2.85
CA THR A 26 11.86 -18.54 -1.42
C THR A 26 12.66 -17.29 -1.08
N VAL A 27 11.98 -16.18 -0.79
CA VAL A 27 12.60 -15.04 -0.12
C VAL A 27 12.83 -15.53 1.30
N ASN A 28 14.05 -15.98 1.57
CA ASN A 28 14.50 -16.27 2.91
C ASN A 28 14.41 -14.95 3.69
N ILE A 29 13.37 -14.78 4.50
CA ILE A 29 13.22 -13.58 5.31
C ILE A 29 14.20 -13.71 6.48
N PRO A 30 15.22 -12.85 6.59
CA PRO A 30 16.14 -12.91 7.70
C PRO A 30 15.40 -12.71 9.02
N ASN A 31 15.87 -13.37 10.08
CA ASN A 31 15.44 -13.12 11.46
C ASN A 31 15.51 -11.60 11.78
N PRO A 32 14.62 -11.01 12.60
CA PRO A 32 14.76 -9.63 13.10
C PRO A 32 16.17 -9.25 13.58
N ALA A 33 16.91 -10.20 14.15
CA ALA A 33 18.32 -9.99 14.57
C ALA A 33 19.31 -9.92 13.39
N THR A 34 18.98 -10.46 12.23
CA THR A 34 19.74 -10.31 10.98
C THR A 34 19.37 -9.02 10.22
N TYR A 35 18.19 -8.44 10.46
CA TYR A 35 17.87 -7.12 9.90
C TYR A 35 18.83 -6.05 10.41
N SER A 36 19.24 -6.06 11.69
CA SER A 36 20.16 -5.03 12.21
C SER A 36 21.51 -5.04 11.49
N ALA A 37 22.06 -6.22 11.18
CA ALA A 37 23.32 -6.33 10.43
C ALA A 37 23.16 -5.91 8.96
N GLU A 38 22.07 -6.31 8.29
CA GLU A 38 21.79 -5.88 6.92
C GLU A 38 21.46 -4.38 6.82
N LEU A 39 20.88 -3.78 7.86
CA LEU A 39 20.55 -2.35 7.93
C LEU A 39 21.78 -1.48 8.16
N GLU A 40 22.80 -1.97 8.87
CA GLU A 40 24.07 -1.26 9.07
C GLU A 40 24.84 -1.07 7.75
N GLU A 41 24.60 -1.91 6.74
CA GLU A 41 25.18 -1.80 5.40
C GLU A 41 24.34 -0.97 4.41
N LEU A 42 23.15 -0.49 4.81
CA LEU A 42 22.29 0.28 3.91
C LEU A 42 22.75 1.73 3.80
N ASP A 43 22.93 2.16 2.55
CA ASP A 43 23.06 3.57 2.21
C ASP A 43 21.67 4.25 2.32
N PHE A 44 21.46 4.98 3.42
CA PHE A 44 20.20 5.67 3.69
C PHE A 44 19.89 6.81 2.71
N ASP A 45 20.91 7.40 2.08
CA ASP A 45 20.69 8.41 1.04
C ASP A 45 20.17 7.74 -0.25
N LEU A 46 20.72 6.58 -0.62
CA LEU A 46 20.22 5.78 -1.73
C LEU A 46 18.78 5.29 -1.47
N LEU A 47 18.46 4.86 -0.24
CA LEU A 47 17.10 4.49 0.14
C LEU A 47 16.14 5.68 0.01
N LYS A 48 16.56 6.87 0.44
CA LYS A 48 15.77 8.09 0.35
C LYS A 48 15.46 8.45 -1.10
N GLU A 49 16.44 8.35 -2.00
CA GLU A 49 16.23 8.55 -3.44
C GLU A 49 15.24 7.51 -4.00
N LYS A 50 15.45 6.23 -3.66
CA LYS A 50 14.55 5.14 -4.09
C LYS A 50 13.11 5.36 -3.61
N PHE A 51 12.92 5.74 -2.34
CA PHE A 51 11.59 6.00 -1.79
C PHE A 51 10.94 7.24 -2.40
N ALA A 52 11.70 8.30 -2.66
CA ALA A 52 11.20 9.48 -3.36
C ALA A 52 10.76 9.14 -4.78
N GLY A 53 11.56 8.37 -5.51
CA GLY A 53 11.22 7.89 -6.85
C GLY A 53 9.98 6.99 -6.87
N ALA A 54 9.86 6.06 -5.92
CA ALA A 54 8.67 5.20 -5.81
C ALA A 54 7.39 6.00 -5.48
N LEU A 55 7.51 7.05 -4.66
CA LEU A 55 6.40 7.96 -4.38
C LEU A 55 5.95 8.72 -5.63
N GLU A 56 6.90 9.23 -6.41
CA GLU A 56 6.64 9.91 -7.68
C GLU A 56 5.93 8.98 -8.67
N ASP A 57 6.43 7.76 -8.86
CA ASP A 57 5.82 6.76 -9.74
C ASP A 57 4.41 6.38 -9.28
N ALA A 58 4.17 6.30 -7.97
CA ALA A 58 2.86 6.01 -7.41
C ALA A 58 1.87 7.16 -7.67
N LEU A 59 2.32 8.42 -7.57
CA LEU A 59 1.53 9.59 -7.95
C LEU A 59 1.18 9.56 -9.43
N ILE A 60 2.17 9.33 -10.32
CA ILE A 60 1.96 9.22 -11.77
C ILE A 60 0.98 8.08 -12.09
N THR A 61 1.12 6.92 -11.44
CA THR A 61 0.23 5.77 -11.58
C THR A 61 -1.21 6.14 -11.26
N LEU A 62 -1.45 6.79 -10.12
CA LEU A 62 -2.78 7.22 -9.71
C LEU A 62 -3.34 8.34 -10.59
N GLU A 63 -2.52 9.28 -11.06
CA GLU A 63 -2.92 10.33 -11.99
C GLU A 63 -3.38 9.78 -13.33
N THR A 64 -2.57 8.89 -13.91
CA THR A 64 -2.89 8.18 -15.14
C THR A 64 -4.16 7.35 -14.97
N THR A 65 -4.29 6.66 -13.83
CA THR A 65 -5.52 5.94 -13.48
C THR A 65 -6.72 6.87 -13.39
N VAL A 66 -6.62 8.01 -12.72
CA VAL A 66 -7.73 8.97 -12.63
C VAL A 66 -8.15 9.50 -14.01
N ARG A 67 -7.20 9.69 -14.92
CA ARG A 67 -7.45 10.15 -16.29
C ARG A 67 -8.08 9.06 -17.16
N ASN A 68 -7.55 7.84 -17.10
CA ASN A 68 -7.86 6.76 -18.03
C ASN A 68 -8.93 5.79 -17.53
N ASN A 69 -9.20 5.76 -16.22
CA ASN A 69 -10.19 4.87 -15.64
C ASN A 69 -11.61 5.27 -16.08
N ARG A 70 -12.05 4.66 -17.17
CA ARG A 70 -13.41 4.68 -17.72
C ARG A 70 -14.34 3.69 -17.00
N TYR A 71 -13.83 2.89 -16.07
CA TYR A 71 -14.59 1.88 -15.34
C TYR A 71 -15.53 2.55 -14.33
N THR A 72 -16.84 2.45 -14.55
CA THR A 72 -17.88 2.89 -13.60
C THR A 72 -18.68 1.72 -13.00
N PHE A 73 -18.37 0.48 -13.40
CA PHE A 73 -19.08 -0.71 -12.94
C PHE A 73 -18.66 -1.15 -11.54
N GLY A 74 -19.55 -0.91 -10.56
CA GLY A 74 -19.40 -1.34 -9.18
C GLY A 74 -18.64 -0.37 -8.27
N PHE A 75 -18.64 -0.66 -6.97
CA PHE A 75 -18.12 0.21 -5.92
C PHE A 75 -16.60 0.48 -6.02
N LEU A 76 -15.82 -0.47 -6.56
CA LEU A 76 -14.36 -0.41 -6.65
C LEU A 76 -13.83 0.32 -7.90
N GLY A 77 -14.63 0.39 -8.97
CA GLY A 77 -14.25 1.08 -10.21
C GLY A 77 -14.39 2.60 -10.13
N LYS A 78 -15.19 3.12 -9.19
CA LYS A 78 -15.53 4.54 -9.14
C LYS A 78 -14.28 5.40 -9.08
N ASN A 79 -14.03 6.16 -10.14
CA ASN A 79 -12.92 7.12 -10.26
C ASN A 79 -12.84 8.08 -9.04
N ARG A 80 -13.97 8.34 -8.35
CA ARG A 80 -13.98 9.07 -7.06
C ARG A 80 -13.03 8.50 -6.00
N ARG A 81 -12.85 7.18 -5.92
CA ARG A 81 -11.91 6.54 -4.98
C ARG A 81 -10.47 6.82 -5.34
N PHE A 82 -10.08 6.63 -6.60
CA PHE A 82 -8.75 6.99 -7.09
C PHE A 82 -8.46 8.49 -6.93
N LYS A 83 -9.43 9.37 -7.20
CA LYS A 83 -9.32 10.82 -6.91
C LYS A 83 -9.15 11.13 -5.41
N ARG A 84 -9.66 10.29 -4.50
CA ARG A 84 -9.42 10.43 -3.05
C ARG A 84 -8.04 9.91 -2.68
N ALA A 85 -7.65 8.74 -3.17
CA ALA A 85 -6.33 8.15 -2.97
C ALA A 85 -5.23 9.10 -3.45
N LEU A 86 -5.32 9.61 -4.68
CA LEU A 86 -4.38 10.58 -5.23
C LEU A 86 -4.27 11.86 -4.37
N ARG A 87 -5.41 12.44 -3.95
CA ARG A 87 -5.41 13.63 -3.09
C ARG A 87 -4.82 13.36 -1.71
N ALA A 88 -5.04 12.16 -1.16
CA ALA A 88 -4.47 11.77 0.11
C ALA A 88 -2.96 11.55 -0.03
N LEU A 89 -2.52 10.83 -1.06
CA LEU A 89 -1.10 10.54 -1.32
C LEU A 89 -0.28 11.82 -1.53
N ARG A 90 -0.80 12.80 -2.28
CA ARG A 90 -0.15 14.11 -2.46
C ARG A 90 0.10 14.88 -1.15
N ARG A 91 -0.62 14.55 -0.08
CA ARG A 91 -0.47 15.18 1.24
C ARG A 91 0.24 14.28 2.24
N ALA A 92 0.37 13.00 1.92
CA ALA A 92 1.01 12.02 2.77
C ALA A 92 2.51 12.23 2.76
N LYS A 93 3.14 11.95 3.89
CA LYS A 93 4.58 11.74 3.96
C LYS A 93 4.84 10.25 3.95
N LEU A 94 5.89 9.83 3.25
CA LEU A 94 6.53 8.55 3.54
C LEU A 94 7.35 8.74 4.82
N VAL A 95 7.13 7.87 5.79
CA VAL A 95 7.83 7.86 7.07
C VAL A 95 8.58 6.56 7.17
N TRP A 96 9.87 6.65 7.40
CA TRP A 96 10.76 5.52 7.66
C TRP A 96 11.71 5.92 8.76
N SER A 97 12.33 4.94 9.41
CA SER A 97 13.24 5.19 10.52
C SER A 97 14.31 4.11 10.59
N GLU A 98 15.48 4.52 11.06
CA GLU A 98 16.60 3.64 11.40
C GLU A 98 16.37 2.99 12.78
N ASP A 99 15.51 3.56 13.60
CA ASP A 99 15.20 3.08 14.95
C ASP A 99 14.15 1.96 14.92
N ILE A 100 14.59 0.75 15.21
CA ILE A 100 13.78 -0.48 15.29
C ILE A 100 12.59 -0.35 16.26
N THR A 101 12.67 0.49 17.29
CA THR A 101 11.59 0.67 18.27
C THR A 101 10.37 1.38 17.66
N SER A 102 10.57 2.12 16.56
CA SER A 102 9.49 2.76 15.81
C SER A 102 8.63 1.77 15.00
N TRP A 103 9.06 0.51 14.87
CA TRP A 103 8.42 -0.51 14.02
C TRP A 103 7.41 -1.39 14.74
N ARG A 104 6.84 -0.95 15.87
CA ARG A 104 5.87 -1.73 16.66
C ARG A 104 4.65 -2.24 15.88
N HIS A 105 4.34 -1.66 14.71
CA HIS A 105 3.24 -2.06 13.83
C HIS A 105 3.70 -2.88 12.62
N CYS A 106 5.01 -3.05 12.41
CA CYS A 106 5.57 -3.87 11.35
C CYS A 106 5.56 -5.33 11.78
N GLY A 107 4.69 -6.13 11.14
CA GLY A 107 4.82 -7.57 11.19
C GLY A 107 6.03 -8.03 10.35
N LYS A 108 6.41 -9.31 10.50
CA LYS A 108 7.52 -9.92 9.75
C LYS A 108 7.36 -9.85 8.22
N GLN A 109 6.14 -9.70 7.72
CA GLN A 109 5.79 -9.65 6.30
C GLN A 109 5.08 -8.35 5.92
N THR A 110 5.20 -7.32 6.74
CA THR A 110 4.59 -6.01 6.49
C THR A 110 5.66 -5.13 5.85
N ALA A 111 5.43 -4.68 4.62
CA ALA A 111 6.34 -3.74 3.95
C ALA A 111 5.95 -2.28 4.23
N ALA A 112 4.67 -1.99 4.37
CA ALA A 112 4.20 -0.68 4.78
C ALA A 112 2.88 -0.79 5.54
N TYR A 113 2.50 0.30 6.20
CA TYR A 113 1.18 0.46 6.80
C TYR A 113 0.77 1.92 6.84
N VAL A 114 -0.52 2.17 7.03
CA VAL A 114 -1.06 3.50 7.33
C VAL A 114 -1.75 3.53 8.69
N VAL A 115 -1.64 4.67 9.36
CA VAL A 115 -2.40 4.94 10.57
C VAL A 115 -3.62 5.77 10.21
N GLN A 116 -4.82 5.29 10.58
CA GLN A 116 -6.07 5.99 10.27
C GLN A 116 -6.51 6.99 11.37
N ILE A 117 -5.99 6.85 12.59
CA ILE A 117 -6.40 7.63 13.77
C ILE A 117 -5.18 8.21 14.48
N GLY A 118 -5.29 9.43 15.00
CA GLY A 118 -4.25 10.07 15.81
C GLY A 118 -3.36 11.06 15.04
N PRO A 119 -2.29 11.56 15.67
CA PRO A 119 -1.45 12.64 15.13
C PRO A 119 -0.69 12.24 13.86
N ASN A 120 -0.42 10.95 13.71
CA ASN A 120 0.30 10.37 12.58
C ASN A 120 -0.61 9.96 11.42
N ARG A 121 -1.91 10.28 11.49
CA ARG A 121 -2.87 9.94 10.44
C ARG A 121 -2.49 10.58 9.11
N GLY A 122 -2.74 9.85 8.03
CA GLY A 122 -2.52 10.38 6.68
C GLY A 122 -1.11 10.20 6.13
N ASN A 123 -0.22 9.51 6.85
CA ASN A 123 1.12 9.16 6.40
C ASN A 123 1.21 7.64 6.10
N ILE A 124 2.19 7.27 5.28
CA ILE A 124 2.55 5.88 4.98
C ILE A 124 3.86 5.59 5.71
N PHE A 125 3.85 4.55 6.53
CA PHE A 125 5.01 4.12 7.29
C PHE A 125 5.63 2.92 6.59
N LEU A 126 6.90 3.04 6.18
CA LEU A 126 7.66 1.96 5.59
C LEU A 126 8.28 1.10 6.70
N CYS A 127 8.17 -0.20 6.55
CA CYS A 127 8.77 -1.20 7.41
C CYS A 127 10.09 -1.71 6.81
N PRO A 128 10.95 -2.40 7.57
CA PRO A 128 12.25 -2.88 7.08
C PRO A 128 12.15 -3.72 5.81
N MET A 129 11.08 -4.51 5.67
CA MET A 129 10.85 -5.32 4.47
C MET A 129 10.79 -4.45 3.20
N ALA A 130 10.35 -3.20 3.27
CA ALA A 130 10.35 -2.26 2.13
C ALA A 130 11.76 -1.86 1.69
N TYR A 131 12.76 -1.89 2.58
CA TYR A 131 14.07 -1.32 2.29
C TYR A 131 14.83 -2.17 1.27
N THR A 132 14.55 -3.47 1.22
CA THR A 132 15.13 -4.42 0.26
C THR A 132 14.32 -4.56 -1.02
N GLN A 133 13.17 -3.92 -1.14
CA GLN A 133 12.34 -4.00 -2.34
C GLN A 133 12.87 -3.10 -3.46
N SER A 134 12.56 -3.48 -4.71
CA SER A 134 12.81 -2.64 -5.88
C SER A 134 11.87 -1.41 -5.87
N ARG A 135 12.22 -0.39 -6.65
CA ARG A 135 11.42 0.83 -6.81
C ARG A 135 10.01 0.51 -7.30
N GLU A 136 9.88 -0.42 -8.25
CA GLU A 136 8.60 -0.82 -8.85
C GLU A 136 7.68 -1.52 -7.83
N VAL A 137 8.25 -2.40 -7.00
CA VAL A 137 7.50 -3.06 -5.92
C VAL A 137 7.04 -2.03 -4.90
N LEU A 138 7.91 -1.08 -4.54
CA LEU A 138 7.57 0.02 -3.62
C LEU A 138 6.47 0.91 -4.17
N THR A 139 6.49 1.21 -5.46
CA THR A 139 5.42 1.94 -6.15
C THR A 139 4.08 1.25 -5.95
N GLN A 140 4.01 -0.07 -6.13
CA GLN A 140 2.77 -0.83 -5.93
C GLN A 140 2.33 -0.85 -4.45
N ILE A 141 3.27 -1.01 -3.52
CA ILE A 141 3.00 -0.92 -2.08
C ILE A 141 2.43 0.47 -1.74
N ILE A 142 3.01 1.56 -2.23
CA ILE A 142 2.53 2.92 -1.96
C ILE A 142 1.13 3.14 -2.57
N VAL A 143 0.88 2.62 -3.78
CA VAL A 143 -0.45 2.65 -4.40
C VAL A 143 -1.46 1.88 -3.53
N HIS A 144 -1.10 0.72 -3.01
CA HIS A 144 -1.92 -0.05 -2.07
C HIS A 144 -2.27 0.76 -0.83
N GLU A 145 -1.25 1.27 -0.13
CA GLU A 145 -1.42 2.05 1.09
C GLU A 145 -2.23 3.35 0.85
N SER A 146 -2.11 3.95 -0.34
CA SER A 146 -2.93 5.11 -0.73
C SER A 146 -4.43 4.79 -0.77
N ALA A 147 -4.81 3.54 -1.07
CA ALA A 147 -6.21 3.12 -1.01
C ALA A 147 -6.72 3.17 0.44
N HIS A 148 -5.90 2.73 1.40
CA HIS A 148 -6.22 2.82 2.82
C HIS A 148 -6.32 4.27 3.31
N LEU A 149 -5.41 5.16 2.86
CA LEU A 149 -5.53 6.61 3.11
C LEU A 149 -6.83 7.21 2.59
N SER A 150 -7.41 6.61 1.54
CA SER A 150 -8.69 7.05 0.95
C SER A 150 -9.93 6.51 1.69
N GLY A 151 -9.74 5.77 2.78
CA GLY A 151 -10.78 5.18 3.61
C GLY A 151 -11.21 3.77 3.21
N VAL A 152 -10.42 3.06 2.39
CA VAL A 152 -10.64 1.65 2.11
C VAL A 152 -10.07 0.83 3.26
N THR A 153 -10.88 0.08 4.00
CA THR A 153 -10.40 -0.66 5.18
C THR A 153 -10.13 -2.14 4.90
N SER A 154 -10.58 -2.65 3.75
CA SER A 154 -10.39 -4.05 3.37
C SER A 154 -9.17 -4.18 2.47
N GLU A 155 -8.19 -4.98 2.91
CA GLU A 155 -7.01 -5.36 2.12
C GLU A 155 -7.40 -5.86 0.71
N CYS A 156 -8.40 -6.74 0.61
CA CYS A 156 -8.87 -7.24 -0.68
C CYS A 156 -9.43 -6.15 -1.59
N GLN A 157 -10.00 -5.07 -1.04
CA GLN A 157 -10.45 -3.93 -1.83
C GLN A 157 -9.27 -3.03 -2.23
N ALA A 158 -8.32 -2.81 -1.32
CA ALA A 158 -7.09 -2.07 -1.59
C ALA A 158 -6.28 -2.76 -2.70
N SER A 159 -6.04 -4.07 -2.62
CA SER A 159 -5.34 -4.84 -3.67
C SER A 159 -6.07 -4.81 -5.01
N LYS A 160 -7.41 -4.80 -5.04
CA LYS A 160 -8.14 -4.64 -6.31
C LYS A 160 -7.98 -3.23 -6.89
N MET A 161 -7.93 -2.22 -6.04
CA MET A 161 -7.65 -0.85 -6.49
C MET A 161 -6.22 -0.70 -7.01
N GLU A 162 -5.25 -1.28 -6.30
CA GLU A 162 -3.86 -1.39 -6.72
C GLU A 162 -3.73 -2.02 -8.11
N MET A 163 -4.31 -3.21 -8.31
CA MET A 163 -4.27 -3.88 -9.62
C MET A 163 -4.92 -3.07 -10.73
N LEU A 164 -6.05 -2.40 -10.45
CA LEU A 164 -6.67 -1.50 -11.42
C LEU A 164 -5.75 -0.33 -11.75
N ALA A 165 -5.10 0.26 -10.76
CA ALA A 165 -4.22 1.39 -10.97
C ALA A 165 -3.03 1.02 -11.85
N ILE A 166 -2.40 -0.14 -11.59
CA ILE A 166 -1.31 -0.67 -12.41
C ILE A 166 -1.79 -1.03 -13.82
N TYR A 167 -2.98 -1.62 -13.94
CA TYR A 167 -3.56 -1.93 -15.25
C TYR A 167 -3.78 -0.67 -16.11
N PHE A 168 -4.26 0.43 -15.51
CA PHE A 168 -4.53 1.68 -16.23
C PHE A 168 -3.30 2.56 -16.44
N SER A 169 -2.24 2.40 -15.63
CA SER A 169 -1.00 3.17 -15.79
C SER A 169 -0.10 2.63 -16.91
N GLY A 170 -0.33 1.40 -17.36
CA GLY A 170 0.49 0.77 -18.39
C GLY A 170 1.82 0.23 -17.88
N ILE A 171 2.02 0.21 -16.56
CA ILE A 171 3.17 -0.46 -15.92
C ILE A 171 3.02 -1.97 -16.13
N GLU A 172 4.13 -2.65 -16.41
CA GLU A 172 4.16 -4.11 -16.55
C GLU A 172 3.67 -4.79 -15.27
N GLN A 173 3.03 -5.96 -15.41
CA GLN A 173 2.07 -6.58 -14.48
C GLN A 173 2.20 -6.27 -12.97
N PRO A 174 1.06 -6.23 -12.23
CA PRO A 174 1.10 -6.16 -10.79
C PRO A 174 1.90 -7.34 -10.20
N PHE A 175 2.80 -7.03 -9.26
CA PHE A 175 3.45 -8.04 -8.44
C PHE A 175 2.35 -8.82 -7.69
N LYS A 176 2.56 -10.13 -7.55
CA LYS A 176 1.61 -10.96 -6.82
C LYS A 176 1.75 -10.68 -5.32
N SER A 177 0.88 -9.82 -4.79
CA SER A 177 0.76 -9.61 -3.35
C SER A 177 0.29 -10.89 -2.63
N GLY A 178 0.53 -11.00 -1.32
CA GLY A 178 0.05 -12.18 -0.54
C GLY A 178 -1.46 -12.33 -0.52
N TYR A 179 -2.18 -11.29 -0.91
CA TYR A 179 -3.62 -11.32 -1.10
C TYR A 179 -4.07 -12.01 -2.38
N TRP A 180 -3.16 -12.47 -3.24
CA TRP A 180 -3.49 -12.97 -4.58
C TRP A 180 -4.52 -14.09 -4.57
N ASN A 181 -4.29 -15.11 -3.73
CA ASN A 181 -5.18 -16.25 -3.59
C ASN A 181 -6.41 -15.90 -2.75
N LYS A 182 -6.19 -15.33 -1.55
CA LYS A 182 -7.25 -14.99 -0.58
C LYS A 182 -8.30 -14.03 -1.15
N CYS A 183 -7.88 -13.05 -1.94
CA CYS A 183 -8.75 -12.02 -2.50
C CYS A 183 -9.19 -12.31 -3.94
N ARG A 184 -8.90 -13.50 -4.47
CA ARG A 184 -9.23 -13.96 -5.83
C ARG A 184 -8.71 -13.01 -6.91
N LEU A 185 -7.50 -12.49 -6.72
CA LEU A 185 -6.87 -11.51 -7.63
C LEU A 185 -6.50 -12.15 -8.97
N ALA A 186 -6.19 -13.45 -9.03
CA ALA A 186 -6.00 -14.17 -10.29
C ALA A 186 -7.23 -14.06 -11.21
N LYS A 187 -8.43 -14.34 -10.68
CA LYS A 187 -9.69 -14.22 -11.41
C LYS A 187 -9.97 -12.77 -11.81
N PHE A 188 -9.63 -11.82 -10.92
CA PHE A 188 -9.78 -10.41 -11.21
C PHE A 188 -8.85 -9.96 -12.36
N ASN A 189 -7.57 -10.33 -12.31
CA ASN A 189 -6.59 -10.06 -13.37
C ASN A 189 -7.05 -10.63 -14.71
N HIS A 190 -7.50 -11.90 -14.72
CA HIS A 190 -8.05 -12.52 -15.92
C HIS A 190 -9.24 -11.71 -16.49
N THR A 191 -10.13 -11.23 -15.62
CA THR A 191 -11.29 -10.40 -16.03
C THR A 191 -10.86 -9.06 -16.63
N LEU A 192 -9.80 -8.43 -16.11
CA LEU A 192 -9.26 -7.18 -16.66
C LEU A 192 -8.68 -7.43 -18.05
N ASN A 193 -7.82 -8.44 -18.18
CA ASN A 193 -7.14 -8.76 -19.44
C ASN A 193 -8.09 -9.31 -20.52
N SER A 194 -9.20 -9.95 -20.14
CA SER A 194 -10.22 -10.41 -21.09
C SER A 194 -11.10 -9.28 -21.66
N LYS A 195 -10.89 -8.03 -21.23
CA LYS A 195 -11.68 -6.86 -21.64
C LYS A 195 -10.75 -5.76 -22.18
N PRO A 196 -10.16 -5.93 -23.37
CA PRO A 196 -9.12 -5.04 -23.90
C PRO A 196 -9.61 -3.61 -24.13
N TYR A 197 -10.91 -3.41 -24.38
CA TYR A 197 -11.54 -2.10 -24.50
C TYR A 197 -11.52 -1.25 -23.21
N LEU A 198 -11.00 -1.82 -22.12
CA LEU A 198 -10.76 -1.11 -20.87
C LEU A 198 -9.37 -0.49 -20.78
N ARG A 199 -8.44 -0.76 -21.71
CA ARG A 199 -7.16 -0.02 -21.79
C ARG A 199 -7.34 1.31 -22.52
#